data_AF-A0A4R8WET3-F1
#
_entry.id   AF-A0A4R8WET3-F1
#
_cell.length_a   1.000
_cell.length_b   1.000
_cell.length_c   1.000
_cell.angle_alpha   90.00
_cell.angle_beta   90.00
_cell.angle_gamma   90.00
#
_symmetry.space_group_name_H-M   'P 1'
#
loop_
_entity.id
_entity.type
_entity.pdbx_description
1 polymer ?
#
loop_
_entity_poly.entity_id
_entity_poly.type
_entity_poly.pdbx_seq_one_letter_code
_entity_poly.pdbx_strand_id
1 'polypeptide(L)' 'MLFPSAVLHSQEFAILAAFVAINTVMFASLAVAKILPKVHPTDWLPGRNRRAETRSIHPDGRV' A
#
# COMPACT_ATOMS: atom_id res chain seq x y z
N MET A 1 7.38 28.31 -21.32
CA MET A 1 6.94 26.91 -21.53
C MET A 1 7.90 26.28 -22.53
N LEU A 2 8.36 25.04 -22.29
CA LEU A 2 9.38 24.38 -23.13
C LEU A 2 8.86 24.03 -24.54
N PHE A 3 7.54 23.83 -24.68
CA PHE A 3 6.88 23.51 -25.95
C PHE A 3 5.83 24.56 -26.31
N PRO A 4 5.57 24.79 -27.61
CA PRO A 4 4.44 25.57 -28.09
C PRO A 4 3.10 24.95 -27.70
N SER A 5 2.08 25.78 -27.46
CA SER A 5 0.73 25.33 -27.09
C SER A 5 0.11 24.36 -28.09
N ALA A 6 0.35 24.57 -29.40
CA ALA A 6 -0.12 23.69 -30.47
C ALA A 6 0.37 22.24 -30.32
N VAL A 7 1.60 22.04 -29.82
CA VAL A 7 2.15 20.69 -29.61
C VAL A 7 1.48 20.01 -28.42
N LEU A 8 1.24 20.75 -27.33
CA LEU A 8 0.59 20.22 -26.13
C LEU A 8 -0.86 19.78 -26.37
N HIS A 9 -1.55 20.41 -27.33
CA HIS A 9 -2.93 20.09 -27.70
C HIS A 9 -3.03 19.10 -28.87
N SER A 10 -1.89 18.59 -29.34
CA SER A 10 -1.87 17.58 -30.41
C SER A 10 -2.27 16.20 -29.88
N GLN A 11 -2.92 15.41 -30.74
CA GLN A 11 -3.36 14.07 -30.39
C GLN A 11 -2.20 13.12 -30.09
N GLU A 12 -1.11 13.21 -30.86
CA GLU A 12 0.09 12.38 -30.66
C GLU A 12 0.70 12.60 -29.28
N PHE A 13 0.78 13.87 -28.86
CA PHE A 13 1.26 14.21 -27.53
C PHE A 13 0.33 13.67 -26.43
N ALA A 14 -0.99 13.74 -26.64
CA ALA A 14 -1.97 13.19 -25.69
C ALA A 14 -1.82 11.67 -25.51
N ILE A 15 -1.56 10.93 -26.59
CA ILE A 15 -1.32 9.47 -26.53
C ILE A 15 -0.06 9.17 -25.69
N LEU A 16 1.05 9.85 -25.97
CA LEU A 16 2.30 9.69 -25.23
C LEU A 16 2.13 10.08 -23.75
N ALA A 17 1.47 11.20 -23.49
CA ALA A 17 1.17 11.66 -22.13
C ALA A 17 0.30 10.65 -21.37
N ALA A 18 -0.69 10.04 -22.03
CA ALA A 18 -1.53 9.01 -21.42
C ALA A 18 -0.71 7.77 -21.01
N PHE A 19 0.23 7.32 -21.84
CA PHE A 19 1.13 6.20 -21.47
C PHE A 19 1.96 6.53 -20.23
N VAL A 20 2.56 7.72 -20.19
CA VAL A 20 3.34 8.19 -19.04
C VAL A 20 2.44 8.31 -17.80
N ALA A 21 1.24 8.86 -17.95
CA ALA A 21 0.28 9.02 -16.86
C ALA A 21 -0.15 7.67 -16.28
N ILE A 22 -0.50 6.69 -17.13
CA ILE A 22 -0.89 5.34 -16.69
C ILE A 22 0.25 4.68 -15.93
N ASN A 23 1.47 4.71 -16.47
CA ASN A 23 2.65 4.17 -15.81
C ASN A 23 2.88 4.83 -14.45
N THR A 24 2.85 6.16 -14.41
CA THR A 24 3.06 6.95 -13.20
C THR A 24 2.01 6.65 -12.14
N VAL A 25 0.73 6.63 -12.50
CA VAL A 25 -0.37 6.32 -11.57
C VAL A 25 -0.27 4.89 -11.05
N MET A 26 0.06 3.93 -11.91
CA MET A 26 0.27 2.54 -11.51
C MET A 26 1.39 2.43 -10.49
N PHE A 27 2.58 2.97 -10.80
CA PHE A 27 3.71 2.91 -9.88
C PHE A 27 3.48 3.72 -8.60
N ALA A 28 2.86 4.89 -8.68
CA ALA A 28 2.50 5.70 -7.51
C ALA A 28 1.52 4.96 -6.60
N SER A 29 0.50 4.30 -7.16
CA SER A 29 -0.44 3.52 -6.36
C SER A 29 0.24 2.37 -5.61
N LEU A 30 1.16 1.65 -6.27
CA LEU A 30 1.95 0.60 -5.65
C LEU A 30 2.91 1.15 -4.58
N ALA A 31 3.54 2.29 -4.84
CA ALA A 31 4.41 2.93 -3.87
C ALA A 31 3.63 3.33 -2.60
N VAL A 32 2.46 3.96 -2.75
CA VAL A 32 1.58 4.32 -1.64
C VAL A 32 1.12 3.08 -0.88
N ALA A 33 0.68 2.04 -1.59
CA ALA A 33 0.28 0.77 -0.98
C ALA A 33 1.42 0.11 -0.18
N LYS A 34 2.67 0.26 -0.62
CA LYS A 34 3.85 -0.28 0.06
C LYS A 34 4.35 0.58 1.23
N ILE A 35 4.07 1.89 1.24
CA ILE A 35 4.36 2.77 2.37
C ILE A 35 3.39 2.50 3.53
N LEU A 36 2.15 2.09 3.21
CA LEU A 36 1.17 1.76 4.23
C LEU A 36 1.65 0.56 5.07
N PRO A 37 1.61 0.64 6.41
CA PRO A 37 1.91 -0.50 7.26
C PRO A 37 0.99 -1.65 6.88
N LYS A 38 1.55 -2.86 6.80
CA LYS A 38 0.83 -4.08 6.43
C LYS A 38 -0.32 -4.29 7.42
N VAL A 39 -1.53 -3.96 6.99
CA VAL A 39 -2.75 -4.24 7.76
C VAL A 39 -2.99 -5.75 7.71
N HIS A 40 -2.84 -6.40 8.86
CA HIS A 40 -3.16 -7.81 9.03
C HIS A 40 -4.61 -7.89 9.55
N PRO A 41 -5.62 -8.09 8.68
CA PRO A 41 -7.02 -8.20 9.13
C PRO A 41 -7.22 -9.37 10.11
N THR A 42 -6.35 -10.38 10.05
CA THR A 42 -6.29 -11.49 11.01
C THR A 42 -5.93 -11.06 12.44
N ASP A 43 -5.20 -9.96 12.61
CA ASP A 43 -4.89 -9.41 13.95
C ASP A 43 -6.08 -8.66 14.55
N TRP A 44 -6.97 -8.12 13.70
CA TRP A 44 -8.17 -7.40 14.12
C TRP A 44 -9.30 -8.32 14.55
N LEU A 45 -9.37 -9.53 13.99
CA LEU A 45 -10.28 -10.57 14.44
C LEU A 45 -9.63 -11.36 15.58
N PRO A 46 -10.18 -11.35 16.80
CA PRO A 46 -9.69 -12.23 17.85
C PRO A 46 -9.82 -13.68 17.38
N GLY A 47 -8.70 -14.30 17.02
CA GLY A 47 -8.69 -15.72 16.70
C GLY A 47 -9.31 -16.50 17.84
N ARG A 48 -10.22 -17.42 17.51
CA ARG A 48 -10.95 -18.29 18.45
C ARG A 48 -10.04 -19.18 19.32
N ASN A 49 -8.74 -19.17 19.03
CA ASN A 49 -7.67 -19.89 19.72
C ASN A 49 -6.69 -18.97 20.46
N ARG A 50 -7.10 -17.75 20.88
CA ARG A 50 -6.32 -17.03 21.90
C ARG A 50 -6.30 -17.90 23.16
N ARG A 51 -5.12 -18.37 23.56
CA ARG A 51 -4.95 -19.20 24.76
C ARG A 51 -5.48 -18.41 25.95
N ALA A 52 -6.61 -18.85 26.50
CA ALA A 52 -7.25 -18.24 27.66
C ALA A 52 -6.49 -18.48 28.97
N GLU A 53 -5.51 -19.38 28.95
CA GLU A 53 -4.89 -19.91 30.16
C GLU A 53 -3.36 -20.03 29.99
N THR A 54 -2.64 -19.49 30.96
CA THR A 54 -1.18 -19.57 31.07
C THR A 54 -0.81 -20.99 31.50
N ARG A 55 -0.42 -21.85 30.54
CA ARG A 55 0.20 -23.15 30.83
C ARG A 55 1.69 -23.03 31.22
N SER A 56 2.01 -22.05 32.05
CA SER A 56 3.34 -21.98 32.65
C SER A 56 3.45 -23.09 33.69
N ILE A 57 4.55 -23.84 33.66
CA ILE A 57 4.95 -24.78 34.72
C ILE A 57 5.33 -24.06 36.03
N HIS A 58 5.48 -22.73 35.97
CA HIS A 58 5.67 -21.85 37.12
C HIS A 58 4.68 -20.68 37.02
N PRO A 59 3.42 -20.86 37.44
CA PRO A 59 2.43 -19.79 37.38
C PRO A 59 2.80 -18.61 38.30
N ASP A 60 3.55 -18.86 39.37
CA ASP A 60 3.91 -17.88 40.40
C ASP A 60 5.41 -17.52 40.38
N GLY A 61 6.05 -17.54 39.20
CA GLY A 61 7.44 -17.09 39.07
C GLY A 61 7.58 -15.66 39.57
N ARG A 62 8.11 -15.49 40.80
CA ARG A 62 8.27 -14.20 41.48
C ARG A 62 9.19 -13.30 40.66
N VAL A 63 8.73 -12.05 40.48
CA VAL A 63 9.53 -10.90 40.01
C VAL A 63 10.55 -10.53 41.08
#